data_AF-G2FS80-F1
#
_entry.id   AF-G2FS80-F1
#
_cell.length_a   1.000
_cell.length_b   1.000
_cell.length_c   1.000
_cell.angle_alpha   90.00
_cell.angle_beta   90.00
_cell.angle_gamma   90.00
#
_symmetry.space_group_name_H-M   'P 1'
#
loop_
_entity.id
_entity.type
_entity.pdbx_description
1 polymer ?
#
loop_
_entity_poly.entity_id
_entity_poly.type
_entity_poly.pdbx_seq_one_letter_code
_entity_poly.pdbx_strand_id
1 'polypeptide(L)'
;MILARVIGNVWSTRKEESLRGLKFLVVQPVTLSYDADGTARLTELGNSLIAADQIGAGEDEIVMIASGSSARQGLANNNIPIDAIIVGIIDKETFEA
;
A
#
# COMPACT_ATOMS: atom_id res chain seq x y z
N MET A 1 5.43 5.68 -6.76
CA MET A 1 4.98 4.49 -6.00
C MET A 1 5.74 4.46 -4.70
N ILE A 2 5.16 3.89 -3.64
CA ILE A 2 5.72 3.88 -2.28
C ILE A 2 5.76 2.42 -1.80
N LEU A 3 6.81 2.06 -1.07
CA LEU A 3 6.92 0.77 -0.39
C LEU A 3 6.19 0.86 0.95
N ALA A 4 5.36 -0.12 1.28
CA ALA A 4 4.64 -0.14 2.55
C ALA A 4 4.46 -1.57 3.07
N ARG A 5 4.22 -1.70 4.37
CA ARG A 5 3.80 -2.94 5.01
C ARG A 5 2.31 -2.88 5.32
N VAL A 6 1.57 -3.96 5.06
CA VAL A 6 0.17 -4.08 5.50
C VAL A 6 0.14 -4.32 7.01
N ILE A 7 -0.57 -3.47 7.75
CA ILE A 7 -0.66 -3.54 9.21
C ILE A 7 -2.10 -3.76 9.70
N GLY A 8 -3.06 -3.92 8.78
CA GLY A 8 -4.44 -4.23 9.16
C GLY A 8 -5.47 -3.93 8.07
N ASN A 9 -6.74 -4.03 8.46
CA ASN A 9 -7.90 -3.83 7.57
C ASN A 9 -8.80 -2.74 8.14
N VAL A 10 -9.52 -2.01 7.27
CA VAL A 10 -10.54 -1.04 7.69
C VAL A 10 -11.87 -1.30 6.98
N TRP A 11 -12.96 -1.21 7.74
CA TRP A 11 -14.32 -1.41 7.22
C TRP A 11 -15.14 -0.14 7.34
N SER A 12 -15.78 0.26 6.24
CA SER A 12 -16.75 1.36 6.24
C SER A 12 -18.06 0.90 5.62
N THR A 13 -19.09 0.74 6.46
CA THR A 13 -20.43 0.33 6.02
C THR A 13 -21.15 1.46 5.27
N ARG A 14 -20.91 2.72 5.66
CA ARG A 14 -21.46 3.91 5.02
C ARG A 14 -20.34 4.67 4.30
N LYS A 15 -20.24 4.46 3.00
CA LYS A 15 -19.25 5.08 2.10
C LYS A 15 -19.89 5.40 0.75
N GLU A 16 -19.20 6.19 -0.05
CA GLU A 16 -19.62 6.51 -1.42
C GLU A 16 -19.79 5.20 -2.23
N GLU A 17 -20.79 5.17 -3.12
CA GLU A 17 -21.25 3.93 -3.76
C GLU A 17 -20.16 3.30 -4.63
N SER A 18 -19.36 4.10 -5.32
CA SER A 18 -18.26 3.62 -6.17
C SER A 18 -17.08 3.03 -5.40
N LEU A 19 -17.01 3.24 -4.08
CA LEU A 19 -16.05 2.55 -3.18
C LEU A 19 -16.51 1.16 -2.76
N ARG A 20 -17.73 0.73 -3.11
CA ARG A 20 -18.20 -0.62 -2.80
C ARG A 20 -17.47 -1.66 -3.67
N GLY A 21 -17.21 -2.82 -3.07
CA GLY A 21 -16.45 -3.90 -3.70
C GLY A 21 -14.93 -3.77 -3.58
N LEU A 22 -14.42 -2.61 -3.14
CA LEU A 22 -13.01 -2.47 -2.78
C LEU A 22 -12.75 -2.93 -1.34
N LYS A 23 -11.67 -3.68 -1.15
CA LYS A 23 -11.08 -3.94 0.16
C LYS A 23 -10.19 -2.76 0.53
N PHE A 24 -10.16 -2.39 1.81
CA PHE A 24 -9.33 -1.30 2.30
C PHE A 24 -8.38 -1.83 3.38
N LEU A 25 -7.08 -1.61 3.16
CA LEU A 25 -6.02 -2.02 4.05
C LEU A 25 -5.39 -0.80 4.70
N VAL A 26 -5.05 -0.92 5.98
CA VAL A 26 -4.19 0.04 6.67
C VAL A 26 -2.76 -0.38 6.38
N VAL A 27 -1.96 0.55 5.87
CA VAL A 27 -0.59 0.29 5.43
C VAL A 27 0.35 1.33 6.05
N GLN A 28 1.50 0.86 6.50
CA GLN A 28 2.58 1.70 7.03
C GLN A 28 3.64 1.86 5.95
N PRO A 29 3.88 3.07 5.41
CA PRO A 29 5.00 3.29 4.51
C PRO A 29 6.31 2.91 5.19
N VAL A 30 7.21 2.33 4.42
CA VAL A 30 8.56 1.94 4.85
C VAL A 30 9.58 2.50 3.87
N THR A 31 10.78 2.76 4.37
CA THR A 31 11.94 3.18 3.59
C THR A 31 13.10 2.22 3.83
N LEU A 32 14.00 2.17 2.86
CA LEU A 32 15.27 1.49 3.00
C LEU A 32 16.19 2.31 3.91
N SER A 33 16.78 1.64 4.89
CA SER A 33 17.87 2.14 5.72
C SER A 33 18.96 1.08 5.82
N TYR A 34 20.15 1.47 6.24
CA TYR A 34 21.28 0.56 6.40
C TYR A 34 21.77 0.60 7.84
N ASP A 35 22.03 -0.57 8.40
CA ASP A 35 22.72 -0.70 9.67
C ASP A 35 24.22 -0.35 9.51
N ALA A 36 24.92 -0.20 10.64
CA ALA A 36 26.34 0.17 10.64
C ALA A 36 27.26 -0.87 9.95
N ASP A 37 26.79 -2.12 9.84
CA ASP A 37 27.48 -3.21 9.14
C ASP A 37 27.15 -3.27 7.64
N GLY A 38 26.33 -2.35 7.13
CA GLY A 38 25.90 -2.30 5.73
C GLY A 38 24.67 -3.15 5.42
N THR A 39 24.07 -3.82 6.41
CA THR A 39 22.85 -4.62 6.20
C THR A 39 21.66 -3.71 5.90
N ALA A 40 20.99 -3.98 4.78
CA ALA A 40 19.75 -3.31 4.41
C ALA A 40 18.60 -3.73 5.33
N ARG A 41 17.82 -2.76 5.79
CA ARG A 41 16.58 -2.99 6.55
C ARG A 41 15.48 -2.01 6.17
N LEU A 42 14.24 -2.48 6.25
CA LEU A 42 13.06 -1.63 6.10
C LEU A 42 12.71 -0.97 7.44
N THR A 43 12.61 0.35 7.44
CA THR A 43 12.18 1.14 8.60
C THR A 43 10.92 1.91 8.27
N GLU A 44 10.03 2.07 9.24
CA GLU A 44 8.80 2.82 9.07
C GLU A 44 9.07 4.29 8.71
N LEU A 45 8.22 4.84 7.84
CA LEU A 45 8.29 6.21 7.36
C LEU A 45 6.93 6.90 7.51
N GLY A 46 6.87 7.94 8.33
CA GLY A 46 5.68 8.78 8.45
C GLY A 46 4.45 8.05 8.99
N ASN A 47 3.26 8.58 8.68
CA ASN A 47 1.99 8.05 9.17
C ASN A 47 1.48 6.90 8.30
N SER A 48 0.75 5.97 8.92
CA SER A 48 -0.05 4.99 8.20
C SER A 48 -1.12 5.67 7.34
N LEU A 49 -1.48 5.03 6.22
CA LEU A 49 -2.59 5.45 5.37
C LEU A 49 -3.52 4.27 5.07
N ILE A 50 -4.66 4.56 4.44
CA ILE A 50 -5.58 3.56 3.92
C ILE A 50 -5.32 3.41 2.42
N ALA A 51 -5.10 2.19 1.96
CA ALA A 51 -4.98 1.87 0.54
C ALA A 51 -6.11 0.92 0.11
N ALA A 52 -6.65 1.13 -1.07
CA ALA A 52 -7.52 0.15 -1.72
C ALA A 52 -6.70 -1.08 -2.12
N ASP A 53 -7.33 -2.25 -2.09
CA ASP A 53 -6.73 -3.52 -2.50
C ASP A 53 -7.69 -4.29 -3.42
N GLN A 54 -7.15 -4.73 -4.56
CA GLN A 54 -7.79 -5.63 -5.53
C GLN A 54 -6.94 -6.86 -5.83
N ILE A 55 -5.74 -6.95 -5.27
CA ILE A 55 -4.76 -8.02 -5.53
C ILE A 55 -4.89 -9.11 -4.45
N GLY A 56 -5.36 -8.72 -3.26
CA GLY A 56 -5.57 -9.64 -2.15
C GLY A 56 -4.39 -9.70 -1.21
N ALA A 57 -3.79 -8.54 -0.92
CA ALA A 57 -2.69 -8.47 0.04
C ALA A 57 -3.15 -8.89 1.45
N GLY A 58 -2.28 -9.65 2.10
CA GLY A 58 -2.39 -10.13 3.47
C GLY A 58 -1.75 -9.20 4.48
N GLU A 59 -1.97 -9.49 5.76
CA GLU A 59 -1.28 -8.81 6.86
C GLU A 59 0.22 -9.13 6.85
N ASP A 60 1.05 -8.18 7.27
CA ASP A 60 2.52 -8.22 7.27
C ASP A 60 3.21 -8.30 5.90
N GLU A 61 2.47 -8.39 4.79
CA GLU A 61 3.06 -8.35 3.45
C GLU A 61 3.64 -6.96 3.12
N ILE A 62 4.77 -6.99 2.40
CA ILE A 62 5.36 -5.78 1.80
C ILE A 62 4.71 -5.56 0.44
N VAL A 63 4.23 -4.35 0.22
CA VAL A 63 3.43 -3.97 -0.94
C VAL A 63 3.94 -2.70 -1.60
N MET A 64 3.65 -2.58 -2.89
CA MET A 64 3.88 -1.38 -3.67
C MET A 64 2.57 -0.61 -3.85
N ILE A 65 2.59 0.67 -3.49
CA ILE A 65 1.41 1.56 -3.52
C ILE A 65 1.56 2.60 -4.62
N ALA A 66 0.55 2.72 -5.48
CA ALA A 66 0.37 3.88 -6.34
C ALA A 66 -0.48 4.93 -5.62
N SER A 67 -0.15 6.21 -5.78
CA SER A 67 -0.83 7.30 -5.06
C SER A 67 -1.27 8.45 -5.97
N GLY A 68 -2.17 9.30 -5.46
CA GLY A 68 -2.74 10.42 -6.19
C GLY A 68 -3.61 9.98 -7.37
N SER A 69 -3.56 10.72 -8.48
CA SER A 69 -4.35 10.38 -9.69
C SER A 69 -4.00 9.02 -10.29
N SER A 70 -2.76 8.56 -10.10
CA SER A 70 -2.30 7.26 -10.59
C SER A 70 -2.96 6.08 -9.88
N ALA A 71 -3.44 6.26 -8.65
CA ALA A 71 -4.11 5.19 -7.89
C ALA A 71 -5.42 4.72 -8.54
N ARG A 72 -6.03 5.55 -9.40
CA ARG A 72 -7.27 5.20 -10.09
C ARG A 72 -7.02 4.49 -11.43
N GLN A 73 -5.78 4.51 -11.92
CA GLN A 73 -5.43 3.86 -13.18
C GLN A 73 -5.50 2.34 -13.00
N GLY A 74 -6.20 1.66 -13.92
CA GLY A 74 -6.42 0.21 -13.84
C GLY A 74 -7.72 -0.20 -13.13
N LEU A 75 -8.42 0.73 -12.48
CA LEU A 75 -9.78 0.49 -12.02
C LEU A 75 -10.77 0.56 -13.19
N ALA A 76 -11.89 -0.15 -13.07
CA ALA A 76 -12.97 -0.09 -14.06
C ALA A 76 -13.59 1.33 -14.19
N ASN A 77 -13.43 2.18 -13.17
CA ASN A 77 -13.94 3.54 -13.14
C ASN A 77 -12.90 4.50 -12.55
N ASN A 78 -12.43 5.45 -13.36
CA ASN A 78 -11.43 6.44 -12.96
C ASN A 78 -11.95 7.56 -12.05
N ASN A 79 -13.26 7.61 -11.78
CA ASN A 79 -13.89 8.58 -10.89
C ASN A 79 -14.02 8.09 -9.44
N ILE A 80 -13.58 6.87 -9.13
CA ILE A 80 -13.64 6.32 -7.77
C ILE A 80 -12.78 7.19 -6.84
N PRO A 81 -13.29 7.68 -5.70
CA PRO A 81 -12.57 8.65 -4.87
C PRO A 81 -11.51 7.97 -3.97
N ILE A 82 -10.44 7.47 -4.58
CA ILE A 82 -9.24 6.96 -3.89
C ILE A 82 -7.99 7.76 -4.28
N ASP A 83 -7.04 7.78 -3.35
CA ASP A 83 -5.73 8.42 -3.47
C ASP A 83 -4.56 7.44 -3.22
N ALA A 84 -4.85 6.19 -2.82
CA ALA A 84 -3.88 5.12 -2.67
C ALA A 84 -4.48 3.75 -3.02
N ILE A 85 -3.72 2.95 -3.78
CA ILE A 85 -4.07 1.57 -4.12
C ILE A 85 -2.81 0.70 -4.09
N ILE A 86 -2.96 -0.55 -3.64
CA ILE A 86 -1.94 -1.58 -3.75
C ILE A 86 -1.91 -2.07 -5.19
N VAL A 87 -0.76 -1.91 -5.84
CA VAL A 87 -0.52 -2.31 -7.23
C VAL A 87 0.39 -3.54 -7.36
N GLY A 88 0.93 -4.03 -6.25
CA GLY A 88 1.72 -5.26 -6.23
C GLY A 88 2.12 -5.68 -4.82
N ILE A 89 2.38 -6.97 -4.66
CA ILE A 89 2.99 -7.59 -3.47
C ILE A 89 4.45 -7.86 -3.82
N ILE A 90 5.36 -7.57 -2.89
CA ILE A 90 6.79 -7.75 -3.10
C ILE A 90 7.18 -9.17 -2.66
N ASP A 91 7.56 -10.01 -3.63
CA ASP A 91 8.00 -11.38 -3.35
C ASP A 91 9.40 -11.43 -2.73
N LYS A 92 10.29 -10.55 -3.20
CA LYS A 92 11.68 -10.49 -2.77
C LYS A 92 12.32 -9.15 -3.10
N GLU A 93 13.04 -8.62 -2.13
CA GLU A 93 13.93 -7.48 -2.24
C GLU A 93 15.41 -7.90 -2.33
N THR A 94 16.21 -7.15 -3.07
CA THR A 94 17.68 -7.31 -3.16
C THR A 94 18.34 -5.95 -2.92
N PHE A 95 18.06 -5.35 -1.77
CA PHE A 95 18.64 -4.07 -1.40
C PHE A 95 20.13 -4.26 -1.08
N GLU A 96 21.00 -3.54 -1.79
CA GLU A 96 22.46 -3.50 -1.55
C GLU A 96 22.87 -2.06 -1.19
N ALA A 97 23.98 -1.92 -0.46
CA ALA A 97 24.49 -0.63 0.03
C ALA A 97 25.35 0.11 -1.00
#